data_AF-A0A2I8F3U2-F1
#
_entry.id   AF-A0A2I8F3U2-F1
#
_cell.length_a   1.000
_cell.length_b   1.000
_cell.length_c   1.000
_cell.angle_alpha   90.00
_cell.angle_beta   90.00
_cell.angle_gamma   90.00
#
_symmetry.space_group_name_H-M   'P 1'
#
loop_
_entity.id
_entity.type
_entity.pdbx_description
1 polymer ?
#
loop_
_entity_poly.entity_id
_entity_poly.type
_entity_poly.pdbx_seq_one_letter_code
_entity_poly.pdbx_strand_id
1 'polypeptide(L)'
;MFGLGDVFGSKRRETAMNEKRLAFYLGYAFSHAIHVQHLLAPGELTVPYVVYWDNETPTPVPYPAATQHEAVANAQSARDQATSGSGWSSGREGTVTQSNGAKMDVLVIEGWVPGLDVPLEMFVYYRPEPFRLIQGFLWKAHAQARKDGPSFMAEFKRGILAQPFGQQCMECIDNAERVQFVS
;
A
#
# COMPACT_ATOMS: atom_id res chain seq x y z
N MET A 1 25.15 34.98 41.99
CA MET A 1 23.82 35.34 41.47
C MET A 1 23.62 34.52 40.20
N PHE A 2 22.85 33.44 40.30
CA PHE A 2 22.62 32.49 39.20
C PHE A 2 21.55 33.04 38.25
N GLY A 3 21.82 33.07 36.95
CA GLY A 3 20.83 33.31 35.89
C GLY A 3 20.82 32.10 34.95
N LEU A 4 19.91 31.17 35.23
CA LEU A 4 19.52 30.04 34.38
C LEU A 4 18.10 30.32 33.85
N GLY A 5 17.83 29.93 32.61
CA GLY A 5 16.50 29.84 32.02
C GLY A 5 16.32 30.81 30.83
N ASP A 6 15.98 30.41 29.61
CA ASP A 6 15.49 29.12 29.14
C ASP A 6 15.91 28.91 27.68
N VAL A 7 16.57 27.78 27.44
CA VAL A 7 16.69 27.17 26.12
C VAL A 7 15.31 26.58 25.82
N PHE A 8 14.48 27.30 25.05
CA PHE A 8 13.26 26.72 24.48
C PHE A 8 13.65 25.65 23.46
N GLY A 9 13.85 24.44 23.98
CA GLY A 9 13.80 23.22 23.20
C GLY A 9 12.42 23.14 22.57
N SER A 10 12.35 23.43 21.28
CA SER A 10 11.23 23.06 20.42
C SER A 10 11.11 21.54 20.49
N LYS A 11 10.27 21.05 21.41
CA LYS A 11 9.74 19.70 21.35
C LYS A 11 8.98 19.64 20.02
N ARG A 12 9.57 19.02 19.00
CA ARG A 12 8.82 18.55 17.83
C ARG A 12 7.57 17.88 18.38
N ARG A 13 6.39 18.44 18.12
CA ARG A 13 5.15 17.70 18.27
C ARG A 13 5.31 16.50 17.36
N GLU A 14 5.55 15.34 17.96
CA GLU A 14 5.42 14.07 17.29
C GLU A 14 4.00 14.06 16.72
N THR A 15 3.89 14.24 15.40
CA THR A 15 2.59 14.37 14.76
C THR A 15 1.95 12.99 14.89
N ALA A 16 0.90 12.88 15.70
CA ALA A 16 0.22 11.61 15.88
C ALA A 16 -0.21 11.09 14.49
N MET A 17 0.27 9.91 14.14
CA MET A 17 -0.06 9.24 12.88
C MET A 17 -1.59 9.13 12.74
N ASN A 18 -2.10 9.49 11.56
CA ASN A 18 -3.51 9.33 11.25
C ASN A 18 -3.78 7.94 10.65
N GLU A 19 -4.09 6.96 11.51
CA GLU A 19 -4.37 5.57 11.12
C GLU A 19 -5.54 5.44 10.14
N LYS A 20 -6.55 6.31 10.23
CA LYS A 20 -7.71 6.29 9.32
C LYS A 20 -7.31 6.66 7.89
N ARG A 21 -6.48 7.68 7.73
CA ARG A 21 -5.93 8.07 6.42
C ARG A 21 -5.04 6.98 5.86
N LEU A 22 -4.18 6.40 6.68
CA LEU A 22 -3.33 5.28 6.27
C LEU A 22 -4.17 4.13 5.70
N ALA A 23 -5.21 3.71 6.43
CA ALA A 23 -6.11 2.65 5.98
C ALA A 23 -6.82 3.01 4.66
N PHE A 24 -7.36 4.22 4.56
CA PHE A 24 -8.02 4.72 3.35
C PHE A 24 -7.08 4.72 2.14
N TYR A 25 -5.84 5.21 2.29
CA TYR A 25 -4.85 5.26 1.21
C TYR A 25 -4.44 3.87 0.72
N LEU A 26 -4.28 2.94 1.66
CA LEU A 26 -3.98 1.53 1.36
C LEU A 26 -5.13 0.86 0.62
N GLY A 27 -6.38 1.10 1.03
CA GLY A 27 -7.56 0.55 0.37
C GLY A 27 -7.71 1.05 -1.08
N TYR A 28 -7.48 2.33 -1.30
CA TYR A 28 -7.48 2.90 -2.65
C TYR A 28 -6.37 2.31 -3.52
N ALA A 29 -5.13 2.26 -3.01
CA ALA A 29 -4.01 1.67 -3.74
C ALA A 29 -4.26 0.20 -4.05
N PHE A 30 -4.78 -0.59 -3.10
CA PHE A 30 -5.16 -1.97 -3.32
C PHE A 30 -6.16 -2.12 -4.48
N SER A 31 -7.22 -1.32 -4.49
CA SER A 31 -8.23 -1.33 -5.55
C SER A 31 -7.62 -0.95 -6.91
N HIS A 32 -6.74 0.06 -6.93
CA HIS A 32 -6.02 0.46 -8.12
C HIS A 32 -5.12 -0.67 -8.66
N ALA A 33 -4.39 -1.38 -7.80
CA ALA A 33 -3.53 -2.49 -8.23
C ALA A 33 -4.34 -3.61 -8.90
N ILE A 34 -5.46 -4.00 -8.30
CA ILE A 34 -6.35 -5.03 -8.87
C ILE A 34 -6.94 -4.55 -10.20
N HIS A 35 -7.33 -3.29 -10.30
CA HIS A 35 -7.82 -2.74 -11.55
C HIS A 35 -6.77 -2.85 -12.65
N VAL A 36 -5.52 -2.47 -12.36
CA VAL A 36 -4.41 -2.59 -13.34
C VAL A 36 -4.24 -4.03 -13.80
N GLN A 37 -4.29 -5.01 -12.90
CA GLN A 37 -4.20 -6.43 -13.26
C GLN A 37 -5.27 -6.89 -14.25
N HIS A 38 -6.48 -6.32 -14.19
CA HIS A 38 -7.56 -6.63 -15.15
C HIS A 38 -7.38 -5.97 -16.52
N LEU A 39 -6.48 -4.98 -16.63
CA LEU A 39 -6.19 -4.27 -17.87
C LEU A 39 -4.97 -4.85 -18.60
N LEU A 40 -4.15 -5.67 -17.94
CA LEU A 40 -2.95 -6.25 -18.53
C LEU A 40 -3.32 -7.32 -19.56
N ALA A 41 -2.61 -7.30 -20.69
CA ALA A 41 -2.61 -8.42 -21.62
C ALA A 41 -1.79 -9.59 -21.05
N PRO A 42 -2.03 -10.84 -21.51
CA PRO A 42 -1.24 -11.99 -21.06
C PRO A 42 0.27 -11.76 -21.24
N GLY A 43 1.03 -11.93 -20.16
CA GLY A 43 2.48 -11.74 -20.14
C GLY A 43 2.96 -10.30 -19.95
N GLU A 44 2.06 -9.31 -19.86
CA GLU A 44 2.42 -7.96 -19.43
C GLU A 44 2.64 -7.90 -17.92
N LEU A 45 3.51 -6.98 -17.52
CA LEU A 45 3.83 -6.72 -16.12
C LEU A 45 3.27 -5.35 -15.73
N THR A 46 2.85 -5.24 -14.48
CA THR A 46 2.35 -3.97 -13.94
C THR A 46 3.45 -2.91 -13.97
N VAL A 47 3.10 -1.71 -14.41
CA VAL A 47 3.92 -0.52 -14.16
C VAL A 47 3.72 -0.09 -12.70
N PRO A 48 4.77 -0.05 -11.86
CA PRO A 48 4.68 0.46 -10.50
C PRO A 48 4.14 1.88 -10.48
N TYR A 49 3.36 2.21 -9.44
CA TYR A 49 2.76 3.53 -9.31
C TYR A 49 2.83 4.03 -7.87
N VAL A 50 2.77 5.36 -7.73
CA VAL A 50 2.60 6.05 -6.45
C VAL A 50 1.35 6.90 -6.54
N VAL A 51 0.51 6.84 -5.52
CA VAL A 51 -0.63 7.73 -5.32
C VAL A 51 -0.21 8.76 -4.30
N TYR A 52 -0.08 10.01 -4.75
CA TYR A 52 0.15 11.15 -3.88
C TYR A 52 -1.17 11.65 -3.32
N TRP A 53 -1.23 11.93 -2.03
CA TRP A 53 -2.45 12.37 -1.36
C TRP A 53 -2.35 13.81 -0.91
N ASP A 54 -3.35 14.60 -1.30
CA ASP A 54 -3.73 15.82 -0.59
C ASP A 54 -5.06 15.57 0.12
N ASN A 55 -4.97 15.29 1.41
CA ASN A 55 -6.05 14.72 2.21
C ASN A 55 -6.63 13.46 1.56
N GLU A 56 -7.86 13.47 1.07
CA GLU A 56 -8.48 12.29 0.45
C GLU A 56 -8.60 12.42 -1.07
N THR A 57 -7.86 13.36 -1.66
CA THR A 57 -7.78 13.52 -3.11
C THR A 57 -6.56 12.76 -3.64
N PRO A 58 -6.78 11.65 -4.38
CA PRO A 58 -5.68 10.85 -4.93
C PRO A 58 -5.12 11.46 -6.22
N THR A 59 -3.80 11.43 -6.36
CA THR A 59 -3.10 11.68 -7.62
C THR A 59 -2.23 10.46 -7.96
N PRO A 60 -2.77 9.47 -8.69
CA PRO A 60 -2.00 8.30 -9.13
C PRO A 60 -1.02 8.67 -10.24
N VAL A 61 0.25 8.30 -10.08
CA VAL A 61 1.33 8.55 -11.02
C VAL A 61 2.04 7.22 -11.32
N PRO A 62 2.06 6.76 -12.59
CA PRO A 62 2.82 5.58 -12.99
C PRO A 62 4.31 5.91 -13.20
N TYR A 63 5.19 4.93 -12.96
CA TYR A 63 6.64 5.04 -13.15
C TYR A 63 7.15 4.01 -14.17
N PRO A 64 6.89 4.21 -15.47
CA PRO A 64 7.39 3.31 -16.50
C PRO A 64 8.91 3.44 -16.67
N ALA A 65 9.55 2.34 -17.06
CA ALA A 65 10.97 2.31 -17.43
C ALA A 65 11.23 1.19 -18.45
N ALA A 66 12.46 1.09 -18.94
CA ALA A 66 12.85 0.04 -19.89
C ALA A 66 12.87 -1.34 -19.24
N THR A 67 13.12 -1.41 -17.93
CA THR A 67 13.10 -2.65 -17.15
C THR A 67 12.22 -2.53 -15.91
N GLN A 68 11.69 -3.66 -15.43
CA GLN A 68 10.94 -3.70 -14.17
C GLN A 68 11.77 -3.25 -12.97
N HIS A 69 13.05 -3.60 -12.95
CA HIS A 69 13.95 -3.19 -11.88
C HIS A 69 14.06 -1.66 -11.79
N GLU A 70 14.25 -1.00 -12.93
CA GLU A 70 14.29 0.48 -13.01
C GLU A 70 12.94 1.10 -12.67
N ALA A 71 11.83 0.53 -13.15
CA ALA A 71 10.49 1.03 -12.86
C ALA A 71 10.19 1.03 -11.35
N VAL A 72 10.55 -0.07 -10.67
CA VAL A 72 10.43 -0.19 -9.21
C VAL A 72 11.34 0.81 -8.50
N ALA A 73 12.61 0.91 -8.91
CA ALA A 73 13.56 1.85 -8.31
C ALA A 73 13.10 3.31 -8.46
N ASN A 74 12.54 3.67 -9.63
CA ASN A 74 12.00 5.01 -9.89
C ASN A 74 10.81 5.32 -8.97
N ALA A 75 9.85 4.40 -8.84
CA ALA A 75 8.71 4.57 -7.94
C ALA A 75 9.15 4.69 -6.47
N GLN A 76 10.12 3.90 -6.03
CA GLN A 76 10.69 3.96 -4.67
C GLN A 76 11.40 5.29 -4.41
N SER A 77 12.23 5.75 -5.34
CA SER A 77 12.90 7.04 -5.23
C SER A 77 11.89 8.20 -5.17
N ALA A 78 10.83 8.13 -5.97
CA ALA A 78 9.82 9.20 -6.04
C ALA A 78 8.95 9.31 -4.79
N ARG A 79 8.65 8.19 -4.10
CA ARG A 79 7.92 8.23 -2.82
C ARG A 79 8.82 8.60 -1.64
N ASP A 80 10.10 8.24 -1.66
CA ASP A 80 11.06 8.62 -0.60
C ASP A 80 11.34 10.13 -0.62
N GLN A 81 11.21 10.76 -1.79
CA GLN A 81 11.31 12.22 -1.97
C GLN A 81 9.99 12.97 -1.72
N ALA A 82 8.90 12.26 -1.40
CA ALA A 82 7.60 12.87 -1.21
C ALA A 82 7.55 13.66 0.11
N THR A 83 7.84 14.97 0.06
CA THR A 83 7.87 15.85 1.24
C THR A 83 6.60 16.68 1.43
N SER A 84 5.66 16.61 0.48
CA SER A 84 4.43 17.41 0.48
C SER A 84 3.17 16.53 0.49
N GLY A 85 2.07 17.08 0.97
CA GLY A 85 0.77 16.40 1.04
C GLY A 85 0.51 15.73 2.39
N SER A 86 -0.53 14.91 2.43
CA SER A 86 -0.99 14.19 3.64
C SER A 86 -0.50 12.75 3.71
N GLY A 87 0.24 12.28 2.70
CA GLY A 87 0.81 10.95 2.63
C GLY A 87 0.94 10.45 1.20
N TRP A 88 1.33 9.20 1.06
CA TRP A 88 1.38 8.49 -0.20
C TRP A 88 0.96 7.03 0.00
N SER A 89 0.48 6.40 -1.07
CA SER A 89 0.39 4.94 -1.16
C SER A 89 0.95 4.48 -2.49
N SER A 90 1.32 3.21 -2.61
CA SER A 90 1.89 2.68 -3.85
C SER A 90 1.50 1.23 -4.06
N GLY A 91 1.58 0.78 -5.30
CA GLY A 91 1.39 -0.63 -5.65
C GLY A 91 2.37 -1.08 -6.72
N ARG A 92 2.77 -2.34 -6.63
CA ARG A 92 3.62 -3.03 -7.61
C ARG A 92 3.45 -4.54 -7.50
N GLU A 93 3.92 -5.26 -8.51
CA GLU A 93 4.10 -6.70 -8.42
C GLU A 93 5.34 -7.06 -7.57
N GLY A 94 5.34 -8.29 -7.09
CA GLY A 94 6.44 -8.89 -6.36
C GLY A 94 6.27 -10.39 -6.26
N THR A 95 7.25 -11.04 -5.64
CA THR A 95 7.23 -12.49 -5.43
C THR A 95 7.61 -12.80 -3.99
N VAL A 96 6.86 -13.69 -3.34
CA VAL A 96 7.19 -14.23 -2.02
C VAL A 96 7.58 -15.69 -2.18
N THR A 97 8.63 -16.12 -1.46
CA THR A 97 9.02 -17.52 -1.38
C THR A 97 8.37 -18.14 -0.14
N GLN A 98 7.58 -19.19 -0.32
CA GLN A 98 6.96 -19.96 0.76
C GLN A 98 7.99 -20.84 1.51
N SER A 99 7.61 -21.38 2.67
CA SER A 99 8.45 -22.29 3.47
C SER A 99 8.90 -23.54 2.70
N ASN A 100 8.08 -24.02 1.78
CA ASN A 100 8.40 -25.16 0.89
C ASN A 100 9.27 -24.77 -0.34
N GLY A 101 9.72 -23.52 -0.44
CA GLY A 101 10.52 -23.01 -1.55
C GLY A 101 9.73 -22.59 -2.79
N ALA A 102 8.40 -22.79 -2.82
CA ALA A 102 7.56 -22.34 -3.92
C ALA A 102 7.49 -20.81 -3.97
N LYS A 103 7.52 -20.25 -5.17
CA LYS A 103 7.33 -18.82 -5.42
C LYS A 103 5.87 -18.53 -5.70
N MET A 104 5.37 -17.45 -5.11
CA MET A 104 4.04 -16.92 -5.36
C MET A 104 4.09 -15.46 -5.75
N ASP A 105 3.28 -15.11 -6.74
CA ASP A 105 3.07 -13.73 -7.14
C ASP A 105 2.21 -13.00 -6.09
N VAL A 106 2.64 -11.78 -5.78
CA VAL A 106 1.96 -10.90 -4.85
C VAL A 106 1.86 -9.50 -5.42
N LEU A 107 0.76 -8.82 -5.12
CA LEU A 107 0.74 -7.36 -5.18
C LEU A 107 1.30 -6.85 -3.86
N VAL A 108 2.31 -5.99 -3.93
CA VAL A 108 2.86 -5.28 -2.78
C VAL A 108 2.23 -3.91 -2.74
N ILE A 109 1.40 -3.68 -1.73
CA ILE A 109 0.72 -2.41 -1.47
C ILE A 109 1.39 -1.76 -0.27
N GLU A 110 1.76 -0.50 -0.41
CA GLU A 110 2.47 0.24 0.63
C GLU A 110 1.75 1.55 0.89
N GLY A 111 1.80 2.02 2.14
CA GLY A 111 1.15 3.25 2.55
C GLY A 111 1.94 3.96 3.64
N TRP A 112 2.00 5.27 3.54
CA TRP A 112 2.67 6.13 4.50
C TRP A 112 1.87 7.41 4.74
N VAL A 113 1.88 7.87 5.98
CA VAL A 113 1.32 9.14 6.42
C VAL A 113 2.29 9.81 7.39
N PRO A 114 2.25 11.14 7.55
CA PRO A 114 3.06 11.82 8.55
C PRO A 114 2.90 11.20 9.94
N GLY A 115 4.02 10.94 10.60
CA GLY A 115 4.08 10.26 11.90
C GLY A 115 4.43 8.77 11.83
N LEU A 116 4.55 8.18 10.65
CA LEU A 116 5.14 6.85 10.44
C LEU A 116 6.64 6.96 10.14
N ASP A 117 7.45 6.10 10.75
CA ASP A 117 8.89 6.05 10.50
C ASP A 117 9.20 5.28 9.21
N VAL A 118 8.41 4.24 8.93
CA VAL A 118 8.49 3.40 7.74
C VAL A 118 7.08 3.15 7.21
N PRO A 119 6.91 2.85 5.92
CA PRO A 119 5.59 2.54 5.37
C PRO A 119 5.02 1.24 5.93
N LEU A 120 3.69 1.18 6.03
CA LEU A 120 2.97 -0.07 6.25
C LEU A 120 2.88 -0.83 4.92
N GLU A 121 3.29 -2.10 4.93
CA GLU A 121 3.30 -2.97 3.76
C GLU A 121 2.24 -4.08 3.90
N MET A 122 1.54 -4.33 2.80
CA MET A 122 0.55 -5.39 2.63
C MET A 122 0.89 -6.21 1.38
N PHE A 123 0.92 -7.52 1.53
CA PHE A 123 1.11 -8.48 0.44
C PHE A 123 -0.22 -9.16 0.12
N VAL A 124 -0.62 -9.09 -1.15
CA VAL A 124 -1.86 -9.68 -1.64
C VAL A 124 -1.52 -10.77 -2.62
N TYR A 125 -1.79 -12.02 -2.27
CA TYR A 125 -1.53 -13.16 -3.14
C TYR A 125 -2.54 -13.21 -4.28
N TYR A 126 -2.09 -13.55 -5.47
CA TYR A 126 -2.96 -13.68 -6.63
C TYR A 126 -2.45 -14.71 -7.65
N ARG A 127 -3.32 -15.10 -8.58
CA ARG A 127 -3.01 -15.78 -9.83
C ARG A 127 -3.15 -14.77 -10.96
N PRO A 128 -2.18 -14.65 -11.88
CA PRO A 128 -2.28 -13.71 -13.00
C PRO A 128 -3.25 -14.20 -14.08
N GLU A 129 -3.32 -15.53 -14.34
CA GLU A 129 -4.12 -16.06 -15.44
C GLU A 129 -4.86 -17.37 -15.08
N PRO A 130 -6.21 -17.39 -15.11
CA PRO A 130 -7.09 -16.20 -15.08
C PRO A 130 -6.87 -15.41 -13.78
N PHE A 131 -7.05 -14.09 -13.82
CA PHE A 131 -6.86 -13.26 -12.62
C PHE A 131 -7.77 -13.72 -11.48
N ARG A 132 -7.15 -14.08 -10.34
CA ARG A 132 -7.84 -14.45 -9.10
C ARG A 132 -7.04 -13.99 -7.90
N LEU A 133 -7.69 -13.34 -6.94
CA LEU A 133 -7.10 -13.18 -5.61
C LEU A 133 -7.04 -14.54 -4.92
N ILE A 134 -5.97 -14.76 -4.17
CA ILE A 134 -5.87 -15.88 -3.24
C ILE A 134 -6.18 -15.33 -1.85
N GLN A 135 -7.08 -15.99 -1.13
CA GLN A 135 -7.66 -15.47 0.10
C GLN A 135 -6.57 -15.19 1.15
N GLY A 136 -6.66 -14.00 1.74
CA GLY A 136 -5.74 -13.52 2.77
C GLY A 136 -4.74 -12.51 2.23
N PHE A 137 -4.77 -11.30 2.77
CA PHE A 137 -3.66 -10.36 2.66
C PHE A 137 -2.77 -10.52 3.88
N LEU A 138 -1.46 -10.56 3.66
CA LEU A 138 -0.47 -10.58 4.73
C LEU A 138 0.00 -9.16 4.98
N TRP A 139 -0.21 -8.70 6.20
CA TRP A 139 0.39 -7.45 6.67
C TRP A 139 1.79 -7.72 7.19
N LYS A 140 2.77 -6.92 6.75
CA LYS A 140 4.08 -6.90 7.40
C LYS A 140 3.93 -6.42 8.84
N ALA A 141 4.68 -7.04 9.76
CA ALA A 141 4.72 -6.57 11.14
C ALA A 141 5.18 -5.10 11.17
N HIS A 142 4.46 -4.26 11.91
CA HIS A 142 4.71 -2.82 11.95
C HIS A 142 4.59 -2.32 13.39
N ALA A 143 5.63 -1.65 13.89
CA ALA A 143 5.69 -1.22 15.30
C ALA A 143 4.67 -0.14 15.64
N GLN A 144 4.40 0.79 14.71
CA GLN A 144 3.53 1.95 14.95
C GLN A 144 2.07 1.76 14.53
N ALA A 145 1.73 0.83 13.62
CA ALA A 145 0.43 0.81 12.95
C ALA A 145 -0.47 -0.33 13.45
N ARG A 146 -1.68 0.01 13.93
CA ARG A 146 -2.67 -0.95 14.43
C ARG A 146 -3.72 -1.27 13.37
N LYS A 147 -3.45 -2.29 12.56
CA LYS A 147 -4.30 -2.71 11.42
C LYS A 147 -5.49 -3.60 11.78
N ASP A 148 -5.49 -4.18 12.98
CA ASP A 148 -6.45 -5.24 13.38
C ASP A 148 -7.75 -4.67 14.00
N GLY A 149 -7.90 -3.33 14.03
CA GLY A 149 -9.06 -2.65 14.59
C GLY A 149 -10.24 -2.51 13.60
N PRO A 150 -11.50 -2.56 14.05
CA PRO A 150 -12.67 -2.41 13.19
C PRO A 150 -12.70 -1.05 12.46
N SER A 151 -12.19 0.02 13.09
CA SER A 151 -12.10 1.33 12.45
C SER A 151 -11.11 1.34 11.29
N PHE A 152 -10.01 0.58 11.37
CA PHE A 152 -9.01 0.54 10.31
C PHE A 152 -9.60 -0.17 9.08
N MET A 153 -10.26 -1.31 9.28
CA MET A 153 -10.91 -2.06 8.20
C MET A 153 -12.09 -1.32 7.56
N ALA A 154 -12.86 -0.54 8.32
CA ALA A 154 -13.90 0.30 7.76
C ALA A 154 -13.33 1.37 6.80
N GLU A 155 -12.25 2.04 7.20
CA GLU A 155 -11.59 3.05 6.36
C GLU A 155 -10.86 2.44 5.16
N PHE A 156 -10.27 1.26 5.32
CA PHE A 156 -9.70 0.50 4.21
C PHE A 156 -10.75 0.17 3.15
N LYS A 157 -11.92 -0.34 3.55
CA LYS A 157 -13.05 -0.57 2.63
C LYS A 157 -13.54 0.72 1.96
N ARG A 158 -13.59 1.83 2.71
CA ARG A 158 -13.92 3.13 2.15
C ARG A 158 -12.91 3.57 1.08
N GLY A 159 -11.62 3.31 1.30
CA GLY A 159 -10.56 3.53 0.33
C GLY A 159 -10.74 2.73 -0.95
N ILE A 160 -11.10 1.44 -0.82
CA ILE A 160 -11.40 0.59 -1.98
C ILE A 160 -12.50 1.20 -2.84
N LEU A 161 -13.61 1.57 -2.20
CA LEU A 161 -14.81 2.11 -2.86
C LEU A 161 -14.63 3.53 -3.41
N ALA A 162 -13.57 4.24 -3.02
CA ALA A 162 -13.24 5.56 -3.57
C ALA A 162 -12.59 5.48 -4.97
N GLN A 163 -12.10 4.29 -5.37
CA GLN A 163 -11.57 4.05 -6.71
C GLN A 163 -12.72 3.64 -7.66
N PRO A 164 -12.76 4.10 -8.93
CA PRO A 164 -13.86 3.75 -9.86
C PRO A 164 -14.16 2.26 -10.05
N PHE A 165 -13.16 1.39 -9.98
CA PHE A 165 -13.22 -0.08 -10.00
C PHE A 165 -13.53 -0.68 -8.62
N GLY A 166 -13.80 0.14 -7.61
CA GLY A 166 -13.96 -0.27 -6.21
C GLY A 166 -15.03 -1.34 -6.00
N GLN A 167 -16.14 -1.27 -6.73
CA GLN A 167 -17.21 -2.27 -6.62
C GLN A 167 -16.75 -3.64 -7.15
N GLN A 168 -16.13 -3.67 -8.33
CA GLN A 168 -15.56 -4.89 -8.92
C GLN A 168 -14.40 -5.44 -8.08
N CYS A 169 -13.63 -4.56 -7.44
CA CYS A 169 -12.60 -4.94 -6.49
C CYS A 169 -13.19 -5.70 -5.29
N MET A 170 -14.32 -5.23 -4.74
CA MET A 170 -15.02 -5.95 -3.66
C MET A 170 -15.50 -7.33 -4.13
N GLU A 171 -16.01 -7.45 -5.36
CA GLU A 171 -16.39 -8.73 -5.95
C GLU A 171 -15.17 -9.67 -6.11
N CYS A 172 -14.00 -9.12 -6.46
CA CYS A 172 -12.75 -9.91 -6.52
C CYS A 172 -12.37 -10.46 -5.13
N ILE A 173 -12.56 -9.66 -4.07
CA ILE A 173 -12.32 -10.08 -2.69
C ILE A 173 -13.28 -11.20 -2.29
N ASP A 174 -14.58 -11.03 -2.57
CA ASP A 174 -15.61 -12.00 -2.20
C ASP A 174 -15.43 -13.35 -2.92
N ASN A 175 -14.88 -13.31 -4.14
CA ASN A 175 -14.58 -14.48 -4.96
C ASN A 175 -13.13 -14.99 -4.85
N ALA A 176 -12.36 -14.53 -3.85
CA ALA A 176 -10.98 -14.95 -3.67
C ALA A 176 -10.87 -16.47 -3.44
N GLU A 177 -9.88 -17.10 -4.09
CA GLU A 177 -9.58 -18.52 -3.99
C GLU A 177 -9.19 -18.87 -2.55
N ARG A 178 -9.91 -19.81 -1.93
CA ARG A 178 -9.59 -20.26 -0.57
C ARG A 178 -8.52 -21.32 -0.63
N VAL A 179 -7.30 -20.99 -0.23
CA VAL A 179 -6.18 -21.93 -0.17
C VAL A 179 -5.73 -22.09 1.27
N GLN A 180 -5.57 -23.32 1.74
CA GLN A 180 -4.85 -23.58 2.99
C GLN A 180 -3.35 -23.43 2.70
N PHE A 181 -2.74 -22.33 3.15
CA PHE A 181 -1.29 -22.24 3.18
C PHE A 181 -0.78 -23.32 4.14
N VAL A 182 -0.02 -24.28 3.61
CA VAL A 182 0.63 -25.31 4.43
C VAL A 182 1.85 -24.62 5.05
N SER A 183 1.73 -24.30 6.34
CA SER A 183 2.82 -23.75 7.16
C SER A 183 3.94 -24.75 7.33
#